data_AF-A0A7S1UPL1-F1
#
_entry.id   AF-A0A7S1UPL1-F1
#
_cell.length_a   1.000
_cell.length_b   1.000
_cell.length_c   1.000
_cell.angle_alpha   90.00
_cell.angle_beta   90.00
_cell.angle_gamma   90.00
#
_symmetry.space_group_name_H-M   'P 1'
#
loop_
_entity.id
_entity.type
_entity.pdbx_description
1 polymer ?
#
loop_
_entity_poly.entity_id
_entity_poly.type
_entity_poly.pdbx_seq_one_letter_code
_entity_poly.pdbx_strand_id
1 'polypeptide(L)'
;QQQPQQRTKRRSRAPTKSFEMRLFELQAFKGVKGHCKVPYGWEPNPSLAEWVKHVRRGCIKLSDEQRTQLNTLGFDWENASARFQREWMQQYDRLKAYKLEFGNCRVP
;
A
#
# COMPACT_ATOMS: atom_id res chain seq x y z
N GLN A 1 26.25 -33.31 18.43
CA GLN A 1 24.83 -33.43 18.01
C GLN A 1 24.47 -32.15 17.26
N GLN A 2 24.26 -32.23 15.94
CA GLN A 2 23.77 -31.09 15.15
C GLN A 2 22.31 -31.39 14.78
N GLN A 3 21.39 -30.48 15.10
CA GLN A 3 19.97 -30.61 14.78
C GLN A 3 19.72 -30.33 13.29
N PRO A 4 18.79 -31.04 12.62
CA PRO A 4 18.53 -30.83 11.20
C PRO A 4 17.72 -29.55 10.95
N GLN A 5 18.17 -28.74 9.99
CA GLN A 5 17.45 -27.57 9.51
C GLN A 5 16.15 -28.00 8.81
N GLN A 6 15.01 -27.55 9.34
CA GLN A 6 13.71 -27.80 8.73
C GLN A 6 13.57 -27.03 7.42
N ARG A 7 13.51 -27.76 6.29
CA ARG A 7 13.08 -27.23 4.99
C ARG A 7 11.64 -26.71 5.12
N THR A 8 11.45 -25.40 5.05
CA THR A 8 10.13 -24.78 5.04
C THR A 8 9.34 -25.28 3.82
N LYS A 9 8.21 -25.94 4.07
CA LYS A 9 7.29 -26.47 3.07
C LYS A 9 6.90 -25.36 2.08
N ARG A 10 7.11 -25.56 0.77
CA ARG A 10 6.56 -24.70 -0.29
C ARG A 10 5.03 -24.68 -0.12
N ARG A 11 4.48 -23.54 0.31
CA ARG A 11 3.03 -23.32 0.39
C ARG A 11 2.43 -23.62 -0.99
N SER A 12 1.48 -24.55 -1.06
CA SER A 12 0.65 -24.77 -2.23
C SER A 12 0.00 -23.44 -2.60
N ARG A 13 0.13 -23.02 -3.87
CA ARG A 13 -0.50 -21.79 -4.35
C ARG A 13 -2.02 -22.03 -4.37
N ALA A 14 -2.71 -21.49 -3.37
CA ALA A 14 -4.16 -21.40 -3.40
C ALA A 14 -4.61 -20.73 -4.72
N PRO A 15 -5.80 -21.08 -5.24
CA PRO A 15 -6.32 -20.45 -6.45
C PRO A 15 -6.30 -18.92 -6.31
N THR A 16 -5.72 -18.24 -7.30
CA THR A 16 -5.72 -16.78 -7.35
C THR A 16 -7.16 -16.28 -7.44
N LYS A 17 -7.60 -15.49 -6.44
CA LYS A 17 -8.91 -14.81 -6.44
C LYS A 17 -9.09 -13.99 -7.74
N SER A 18 -10.32 -13.97 -8.28
CA SER A 18 -10.66 -13.16 -9.46
C SER A 18 -10.55 -11.66 -9.17
N PHE A 19 -10.48 -10.86 -10.23
CA PHE A 19 -10.49 -9.41 -10.12
C PHE A 19 -11.75 -8.88 -9.42
N GLU A 20 -12.93 -9.44 -9.72
CA GLU A 20 -14.20 -8.97 -9.14
C GLU A 20 -14.22 -9.17 -7.62
N MET A 21 -13.69 -10.30 -7.15
CA MET A 21 -13.55 -10.55 -5.71
C MET A 21 -12.63 -9.52 -5.05
N ARG A 22 -11.54 -9.12 -5.72
CA ARG A 22 -10.62 -8.09 -5.22
C ARG A 22 -11.26 -6.71 -5.20
N LEU A 23 -12.03 -6.40 -6.23
CA LEU A 23 -12.77 -5.15 -6.32
C LEU A 23 -13.81 -5.05 -5.19
N PHE A 24 -14.55 -6.14 -4.93
CA PHE A 24 -15.51 -6.21 -3.83
C PHE A 24 -14.82 -6.06 -2.46
N GLU A 25 -13.70 -6.76 -2.23
CA GLU A 25 -12.90 -6.60 -1.00
C GLU A 25 -12.44 -5.15 -0.79
N LEU A 26 -12.04 -4.48 -1.88
CA LEU A 26 -11.62 -3.08 -1.85
C LEU A 26 -12.79 -2.12 -1.59
N GLN A 27 -13.97 -2.39 -2.16
CA GLN A 27 -15.20 -1.65 -1.85
C GLN A 27 -15.57 -1.76 -0.38
N ALA A 28 -15.50 -2.96 0.20
CA ALA A 28 -15.74 -3.18 1.61
C ALA A 28 -14.71 -2.42 2.47
N PHE A 29 -13.43 -2.45 2.10
CA PHE A 29 -12.39 -1.65 2.78
C PHE A 29 -12.71 -0.15 2.74
N LYS A 30 -13.12 0.37 1.57
CA LYS A 30 -13.53 1.77 1.41
C LYS A 30 -14.74 2.10 2.28
N GLY A 31 -15.74 1.22 2.38
CA GLY A 31 -16.90 1.43 3.24
C GLY A 31 -16.53 1.60 4.72
N VAL A 32 -15.53 0.85 5.19
CA VAL A 32 -15.07 0.90 6.59
C VAL A 32 -14.09 2.06 6.85
N LYS A 33 -13.20 2.35 5.91
CA LYS A 33 -12.11 3.34 6.10
C LYS A 33 -12.37 4.70 5.45
N GLY A 34 -13.39 4.82 4.61
CA GLY A 34 -13.69 6.00 3.79
C GLY A 34 -12.76 6.19 2.58
N HIS A 35 -11.73 5.36 2.41
CA HIS A 35 -10.72 5.51 1.37
C HIS A 35 -10.17 4.16 0.88
N CYS A 36 -9.54 4.14 -0.30
CA CYS A 36 -8.88 2.95 -0.88
C CYS A 36 -7.39 2.81 -0.52
N LYS A 37 -6.93 3.54 0.51
CA LYS A 37 -5.53 3.51 0.99
C LYS A 37 -5.27 2.28 1.86
N VAL A 38 -5.28 1.09 1.26
CA VAL A 38 -4.97 -0.15 1.98
C VAL A 38 -3.51 -0.12 2.45
N PRO A 39 -3.24 -0.25 3.77
CA PRO A 39 -1.88 -0.28 4.32
C PRO A 39 -1.11 -1.54 3.89
N TYR A 40 0.21 -1.44 3.89
CA TYR A 40 1.06 -2.61 3.76
C TYR A 40 0.84 -3.55 4.94
N GLY A 41 0.66 -4.85 4.67
CA GLY A 41 0.48 -5.86 5.72
C GLY A 41 -0.82 -5.71 6.52
N TRP A 42 -1.87 -5.12 5.95
CA TRP A 42 -3.16 -4.96 6.63
C TRP A 42 -3.70 -6.30 7.17
N GLU A 43 -3.68 -6.47 8.50
CA GLU A 43 -3.94 -7.74 9.19
C GLU A 43 -5.34 -8.35 8.94
N PRO A 44 -6.42 -7.57 8.84
CA PRO A 44 -7.74 -8.12 8.54
C PRO A 44 -7.85 -8.79 7.17
N ASN A 45 -7.06 -8.36 6.19
CA ASN A 45 -6.99 -9.01 4.89
C ASN A 45 -5.59 -8.83 4.26
N PRO A 46 -4.60 -9.65 4.66
CA PRO A 46 -3.23 -9.56 4.15
C PRO A 46 -3.18 -9.92 2.65
N SER A 47 -4.13 -10.71 2.18
CA SER A 47 -4.26 -11.07 0.77
C SER A 47 -4.65 -9.86 -0.10
N LEU A 48 -5.58 -9.01 0.38
CA LEU A 48 -5.94 -7.77 -0.29
C LEU A 48 -4.78 -6.78 -0.27
N ALA A 49 -4.08 -6.63 0.86
CA ALA A 49 -2.92 -5.74 0.97
C ALA A 49 -1.83 -6.09 -0.06
N GLU A 50 -1.52 -7.38 -0.21
CA GLU A 50 -0.53 -7.84 -1.18
C GLU A 50 -1.00 -7.65 -2.63
N TRP A 51 -2.30 -7.88 -2.90
CA TRP A 51 -2.87 -7.61 -4.22
C TRP A 51 -2.80 -6.11 -4.58
N VAL A 52 -3.19 -5.22 -3.67
CA VAL A 52 -3.10 -3.76 -3.87
C VAL A 52 -1.65 -3.33 -4.11
N LYS A 53 -0.69 -3.90 -3.36
CA LYS A 53 0.74 -3.65 -3.59
C LYS A 53 1.18 -4.08 -4.99
N HIS A 54 0.78 -5.26 -5.46
CA HIS A 54 1.12 -5.72 -6.80
C HIS A 54 0.46 -4.88 -7.90
N VAL A 55 -0.78 -4.43 -7.70
CA VAL A 55 -1.46 -3.49 -8.60
C VAL A 55 -0.67 -2.18 -8.70
N ARG A 56 -0.32 -1.56 -7.57
CA ARG A 56 0.46 -0.29 -7.53
C ARG A 56 1.85 -0.42 -8.16
N ARG A 57 2.50 -1.58 -8.02
CA ARG A 57 3.82 -1.86 -8.62
C ARG A 57 3.74 -2.23 -10.10
N GLY A 58 2.54 -2.33 -10.69
CA GLY A 58 2.36 -2.80 -12.06
C GLY A 58 2.74 -4.27 -12.27
N CYS A 59 2.82 -5.07 -11.20
CA CYS A 59 3.16 -6.49 -11.26
C CYS A 59 2.00 -7.36 -11.78
N ILE A 60 0.78 -6.81 -11.80
CA ILE A 60 -0.41 -7.48 -12.32
C ILE A 60 -0.85 -6.72 -13.57
N LYS A 61 -1.14 -7.48 -14.63
CA LYS A 61 -1.77 -6.95 -15.85
C LYS A 61 -3.25 -6.70 -15.55
N LEU A 62 -3.65 -5.44 -15.62
CA LEU A 62 -5.04 -5.02 -15.57
C LEU A 62 -5.46 -4.58 -16.97
N SER A 63 -6.65 -5.00 -17.40
CA SER A 63 -7.27 -4.44 -18.60
C SER A 63 -7.67 -2.98 -18.36
N ASP A 64 -7.92 -2.24 -19.44
CA ASP A 64 -8.38 -0.85 -19.33
C ASP A 64 -9.70 -0.75 -18.57
N GLU A 65 -10.62 -1.68 -18.80
CA GLU A 65 -11.87 -1.79 -18.07
C GLU A 65 -11.66 -1.98 -16.55
N GLN A 66 -10.73 -2.85 -16.16
CA GLN A 66 -10.38 -3.08 -14.76
C GLN A 66 -9.75 -1.83 -14.11
N ARG A 67 -8.92 -1.08 -14.86
CA ARG A 67 -8.36 0.19 -14.40
C ARG A 67 -9.47 1.23 -14.22
N THR A 68 -10.41 1.32 -15.15
CA THR A 68 -11.57 2.21 -15.05
C THR A 68 -12.40 1.93 -13.82
N GLN A 69 -12.69 0.65 -13.53
CA GLN A 69 -13.44 0.26 -12.32
C GLN A 69 -12.70 0.67 -11.04
N LEU A 70 -11.38 0.51 -10.99
CA LEU A 70 -10.56 0.96 -9.86
C LEU A 70 -10.54 2.48 -9.73
N ASN A 71 -10.45 3.20 -10.85
CA ASN A 71 -10.49 4.67 -10.88
C ASN A 71 -11.84 5.20 -10.36
N THR A 72 -12.95 4.64 -10.83
CA THR A 72 -14.31 5.00 -10.36
C THR A 72 -14.48 4.74 -8.86
N LEU A 73 -13.84 3.69 -8.34
CA LEU A 73 -13.82 3.43 -6.90
C LEU A 73 -12.96 4.44 -6.11
N GLY A 74 -12.14 5.26 -6.78
CA GLY A 74 -11.19 6.17 -6.15
C GLY A 74 -9.93 5.44 -5.67
N PHE A 75 -9.49 4.42 -6.41
CA PHE A 75 -8.29 3.68 -6.08
C PHE A 75 -7.06 4.58 -6.11
N ASP A 76 -6.27 4.47 -5.06
CA ASP A 76 -5.06 5.24 -4.89
C ASP A 76 -3.87 4.46 -5.47
N TRP A 77 -3.47 4.83 -6.68
CA TRP A 77 -2.35 4.24 -7.40
C TRP A 77 -1.00 4.54 -6.78
N GLU A 78 -0.95 5.53 -5.89
CA GLU A 78 0.28 5.91 -5.27
C GLU A 78 0.75 4.84 -4.25
N ASN A 79 2.03 4.47 -4.35
CA ASN A 79 2.64 3.64 -3.32
C ASN A 79 2.82 4.44 -2.01
N ALA A 80 2.54 3.81 -0.87
CA ALA A 80 2.72 4.38 0.46
C ALA A 80 4.14 4.92 0.69
N SER A 81 5.17 4.26 0.15
CA SER A 81 6.56 4.74 0.26
C SER A 81 6.76 6.08 -0.47
N ALA A 82 6.19 6.24 -1.66
CA ALA A 82 6.28 7.49 -2.42
C ALA A 82 5.56 8.63 -1.70
N ARG A 83 4.42 8.32 -1.07
CA ARG A 83 3.68 9.29 -0.25
C ARG A 83 4.50 9.74 0.95
N PHE A 84 4.99 8.76 1.72
CA PHE A 84 5.81 9.02 2.90
C PHE A 84 7.03 9.88 2.56
N GLN A 85 7.70 9.59 1.45
CA GLN A 85 8.82 10.39 0.98
C GLN A 85 8.41 11.83 0.66
N ARG A 86 7.27 12.06 -0.01
CA ARG A 86 6.77 13.42 -0.28
C ARG A 86 6.40 14.16 1.00
N GLU A 87 5.72 13.51 1.92
CA GLU A 87 5.35 14.09 3.22
C GLU A 87 6.61 14.45 4.03
N TRP A 88 7.57 13.54 4.12
CA TRP A 88 8.86 13.79 4.75
C TRP A 88 9.57 14.99 4.12
N MET A 89 9.64 15.06 2.79
CA MET A 89 10.32 16.18 2.10
C MET A 89 9.65 17.52 2.43
N GLN A 90 8.31 17.55 2.47
CA GLN A 90 7.59 18.75 2.85
C GLN A 90 7.90 19.17 4.30
N GLN A 91 7.97 18.23 5.25
CA GLN A 91 8.35 18.54 6.64
C GLN A 91 9.80 19.00 6.73
N TYR A 92 10.69 18.39 5.97
CA TYR A 92 12.09 18.80 5.88
C TYR A 92 12.25 20.22 5.33
N ASP A 93 11.50 20.60 4.29
CA ASP A 93 11.51 21.97 3.76
C ASP A 93 10.97 22.99 4.77
N ARG A 94 9.89 22.64 5.50
CA ARG A 94 9.40 23.49 6.60
C ARG A 94 10.44 23.66 7.70
N LEU A 95 11.15 22.60 8.06
CA LEU A 95 12.22 22.67 9.07
C LEU A 95 13.39 23.54 8.61
N LYS A 96 13.76 23.47 7.31
CA LYS A 96 14.78 24.36 6.73
C LYS A 96 14.35 25.82 6.78
N ALA A 97 13.09 26.12 6.44
CA ALA A 97 12.54 27.48 6.53
C ALA A 97 12.54 27.99 7.99
N TYR A 98 12.10 27.16 8.94
CA TYR A 98 12.14 27.49 10.36
C TYR A 98 13.57 27.77 10.85
N LYS A 99 14.54 26.95 10.46
CA LYS A 99 15.95 27.17 10.81
C LYS A 99 16.49 28.48 10.22
N LEU A 100 16.09 28.84 9.01
CA LEU A 100 16.49 30.09 8.38
C LEU A 100 15.93 31.30 9.15
N GLU A 101 14.68 31.20 9.63
CA GLU A 101 13.99 32.28 10.33
C GLU A 101 14.43 32.44 11.80
N PHE A 102 14.61 31.32 12.52
CA PHE A 102 14.86 31.31 13.97
C PHE A 102 16.29 30.91 14.35
N GLY A 103 17.15 30.59 13.37
CA GLY A 103 18.55 30.18 13.57
C GLY A 103 18.72 28.80 14.21
N ASN A 104 17.64 28.06 14.48
CA ASN A 104 17.68 26.74 15.13
C ASN A 104 16.48 25.87 14.71
N CYS A 105 16.48 24.59 15.09
CA CYS A 105 15.41 23.64 14.74
C CYS A 105 14.52 23.25 15.94
N ARG A 106 14.48 24.07 17.01
CA ARG A 106 13.61 23.84 18.16
C ARG A 106 12.22 24.38 17.87
N VAL A 107 11.49 23.64 17.02
CA VAL A 107 10.09 23.94 16.73
C VAL A 107 9.29 23.89 18.04
N PRO A 108 8.49 24.93 18.38
CA PRO A 108 7.74 25.00 19.63
C PRO A 108 6.71 23.88 19.81
#